data_AF-A0A1I5KL36-F1
#
_entry.id   AF-A0A1I5KL36-F1
#
_cell.length_a   1.000
_cell.length_b   1.000
_cell.length_c   1.000
_cell.angle_alpha   90.00
_cell.angle_beta   90.00
_cell.angle_gamma   90.00
#
_symmetry.space_group_name_H-M   'P 1'
#
loop_
_entity.id
_entity.type
_entity.pdbx_description
1 polymer ?
#
loop_
_entity_poly.entity_id
_entity_poly.type
_entity_poly.pdbx_seq_one_letter_code
_entity_poly.pdbx_strand_id
1 'polypeptide(L)' 'MTREEAIAAAGAVLARARVERDALPPREAAELAYYPGGPSLDQIEQEIRAMRRLPAAA' A
#
# COMPACT_ATOMS: atom_id res chain seq x y z
N MET A 1 5.06 -0.15 27.27
CA MET A 1 4.29 0.20 26.06
C MET A 1 2.86 0.47 26.47
N THR A 2 2.45 1.73 26.46
CA THR A 2 1.06 2.16 26.67
C THR A 2 0.25 1.96 25.39
N ARG A 3 -1.07 2.17 25.48
CA ARG A 3 -1.96 2.13 24.30
C ARG A 3 -1.56 3.20 23.28
N GLU A 4 -1.27 4.41 23.74
CA GLU A 4 -0.91 5.55 22.90
C GLU A 4 0.43 5.31 22.20
N GLU A 5 1.41 4.73 22.91
CA GLU A 5 2.70 4.34 22.34
C GLU A 5 2.54 3.26 21.26
N ALA A 6 1.69 2.26 21.49
CA ALA A 6 1.42 1.20 20.51
C ALA A 6 0.76 1.75 19.23
N ILE A 7 -0.20 2.67 19.38
CA ILE A 7 -0.86 3.32 18.24
C ILE A 7 0.13 4.18 17.45
N ALA A 8 0.97 4.95 18.15
CA ALA A 8 2.00 5.78 17.51
C ALA A 8 3.00 4.92 16.72
N ALA A 9 3.46 3.82 17.30
CA ALA A 9 4.38 2.88 16.64
C ALA A 9 3.76 2.25 15.39
N ALA A 10 2.51 1.79 15.47
CA ALA A 10 1.79 1.25 14.31
C ALA A 10 1.61 2.31 13.21
N GLY A 11 1.29 3.55 13.59
CA GLY A 11 1.17 4.67 12.66
C GLY A 11 2.47 4.97 11.93
N ALA A 12 3.61 4.94 12.62
CA ALA A 12 4.93 5.17 12.02
C ALA A 12 5.29 4.10 10.97
N VAL A 13 5.02 2.82 11.28
CA VAL A 13 5.23 1.71 10.33
C VAL A 13 4.34 1.86 9.11
N LEU A 14 3.05 2.14 9.31
CA LEU A 14 2.10 2.32 8.20
C LEU A 14 2.48 3.51 7.31
N ALA A 15 2.90 4.63 7.89
CA ALA A 15 3.35 5.80 7.14
C ALA A 15 4.56 5.48 6.27
N ARG A 16 5.56 4.78 6.82
CA ARG A 16 6.74 4.34 6.07
C ARG A 16 6.38 3.38 4.92
N ALA A 17 5.56 2.36 5.19
CA ALA A 17 5.13 1.42 4.17
C ALA A 17 4.40 2.10 3.00
N ARG A 18 3.61 3.13 3.29
CA ARG A 18 2.96 3.95 2.25
C ARG A 18 3.98 4.72 1.42
N VAL A 19 4.99 5.33 2.03
CA VAL A 19 6.06 6.03 1.31
C VAL A 19 6.83 5.07 0.40
N GLU A 20 7.21 3.90 0.91
CA GLU A 20 7.94 2.88 0.13
C GLU A 20 7.11 2.40 -1.07
N ARG A 21 5.83 2.08 -0.85
CA ARG A 21 4.90 1.74 -1.92
C ARG A 21 4.78 2.89 -2.93
N ASP A 22 4.62 4.13 -2.46
CA ASP A 22 4.36 5.32 -3.27
C ASP A 22 5.57 5.83 -4.05
N ALA A 23 6.78 5.38 -3.70
CA ALA A 23 8.00 5.59 -4.47
C ALA A 23 8.06 4.78 -5.77
N LEU A 24 7.19 3.78 -5.95
CA LEU A 24 7.14 2.93 -7.13
C LEU A 24 5.94 3.24 -8.03
N PRO A 25 6.02 2.99 -9.34
CA PRO A 25 4.86 2.96 -10.21
C PRO A 25 3.77 2.01 -9.66
N PRO A 26 2.46 2.32 -9.83
CA PRO A 26 1.39 1.50 -9.25
C PRO A 26 1.48 0.02 -9.61
N ARG A 27 1.89 -0.30 -10.84
CA ARG A 27 2.05 -1.68 -11.30
C ARG A 27 3.17 -2.41 -10.56
N GLU A 28 4.34 -1.81 -10.46
CA GLU A 28 5.49 -2.39 -9.74
C GLU A 28 5.18 -2.56 -8.25
N ALA A 29 4.49 -1.59 -7.65
CA ALA A 29 4.04 -1.69 -6.26
C ALA A 29 3.04 -2.84 -6.06
N ALA A 30 2.15 -3.10 -7.03
CA ALA A 30 1.23 -4.22 -6.99
C ALA A 30 1.94 -5.57 -7.12
N GLU A 31 2.94 -5.65 -7.99
CA GLU A 31 3.76 -6.85 -8.17
C GLU A 31 4.52 -7.23 -6.90
N LEU A 32 5.07 -6.24 -6.18
CA LEU A 32 5.73 -6.46 -4.90
C LEU A 32 4.75 -6.87 -3.78
N ALA A 33 3.50 -6.39 -3.83
CA ALA A 33 2.49 -6.68 -2.82
C ALA A 33 1.72 -7.99 -3.08
N TYR A 34 1.86 -8.60 -4.26
CA TYR A 34 1.14 -9.81 -4.62
C TYR A 34 1.60 -11.04 -3.83
N TYR A 35 0.63 -11.86 -3.43
CA TYR A 35 0.88 -13.18 -2.89
C TYR A 35 -0.24 -14.17 -3.30
N PRO A 36 0.07 -15.46 -3.47
CA PRO A 36 -0.93 -16.47 -3.82
C PRO A 36 -2.07 -16.55 -2.79
N GLY A 37 -3.30 -16.57 -3.27
CA GLY A 37 -4.51 -16.59 -2.43
C GLY A 37 -4.98 -15.20 -1.97
N GLY A 38 -4.28 -14.13 -2.33
CA GLY A 38 -4.71 -12.75 -2.16
C GLY A 38 -5.49 -12.20 -3.38
N PRO A 39 -5.74 -10.88 -3.40
CA PRO A 39 -6.30 -10.19 -4.56
C PRO A 39 -5.42 -10.33 -5.80
N SER A 40 -6.01 -10.17 -6.99
CA SER A 40 -5.24 -10.14 -8.23
C SER A 40 -4.32 -8.92 -8.31
N LEU A 41 -3.28 -9.00 -9.12
CA LEU A 41 -2.38 -7.86 -9.39
C LEU A 41 -3.16 -6.60 -9.80
N ASP A 42 -4.17 -6.76 -10.65
CA ASP A 42 -4.97 -5.63 -11.14
C ASP A 42 -5.83 -5.03 -10.03
N GLN A 43 -6.37 -5.86 -9.13
CA GLN A 43 -7.10 -5.36 -7.96
C GLN A 43 -6.17 -4.54 -7.05
N ILE A 44 -4.98 -5.06 -6.77
CA ILE A 44 -3.98 -4.36 -5.95
C ILE A 44 -3.58 -3.04 -6.62
N GLU A 45 -3.30 -3.04 -7.93
CA GLU A 45 -2.95 -1.82 -8.66
C GLU A 45 -4.07 -0.77 -8.58
N GLN A 46 -5.32 -1.17 -8.76
CA GLN A 46 -6.47 -0.26 -8.69
C GLN A 46 -6.64 0.32 -7.28
N GLU A 47 -6.45 -0.48 -6.24
CA GLU A 47 -6.44 0.02 -4.85
C GLU A 47 -5.33 1.03 -4.62
N ILE A 48 -4.12 0.77 -5.14
CA ILE A 48 -2.99 1.71 -5.05
C ILE A 48 -3.30 3.03 -5.76
N ARG A 49 -3.87 2.96 -6.96
CA ARG A 49 -4.31 4.14 -7.72
C ARG A 49 -5.37 4.92 -6.97
N ALA A 50 -6.39 4.26 -6.41
CA ALA A 50 -7.44 4.89 -5.62
C ALA A 50 -6.87 5.59 -4.37
N MET A 51 -5.96 4.93 -3.64
CA MET A 51 -5.28 5.52 -2.48
C MET A 51 -4.47 6.76 -2.84
N ARG A 52 -3.89 6.82 -4.04
CA ARG A 52 -3.12 7.97 -4.56
C ARG A 52 -3.95 8.98 -5.33
N ARG A 53 -5.27 8.74 -5.50
CA ARG A 53 -6.18 9.57 -6.33
C ARG A 53 -5.71 9.68 -7.79
N LEU A 54 -5.17 8.59 -8.32
CA LEU A 54 -4.77 8.48 -9.72
C LEU A 54 -5.94 7.97 -10.58
N PRO A 55 -5.92 8.24 -11.90
CA PRO A 55 -6.84 7.59 -12.82
C PRO A 55 -6.71 6.06 -12.77
N ALA A 56 -7.82 5.38 -13.04
CA ALA A 56 -7.84 3.94 -13.24
C ALA A 56 -6.86 3.52 -14.35
N ALA A 57 -6.31 2.32 -14.24
CA ALA A 57 -5.56 1.73 -15.36
C ALA A 57 -6.50 1.56 -16.58
N ALA A 58 -5.94 1.75 -17.78
CA ALA A 58 -6.65 1.66 -19.06
C ALA A 58 -6.98 0.21 -19.45
#